data_AF-A0A9X1TCT7-F1
#
_entry.id   AF-A0A9X1TCT7-F1
#
_cell.length_a   1.000
_cell.length_b   1.000
_cell.length_c   1.000
_cell.angle_alpha   90.00
_cell.angle_beta   90.00
_cell.angle_gamma   90.00
#
_symmetry.space_group_name_H-M   'P 1'
#
loop_
_entity.id
_entity.type
_entity.pdbx_description
1 polymer ?
#
loop_
_entity_poly.entity_id
_entity_poly.type
_entity_poly.pdbx_seq_one_letter_code
_entity_poly.pdbx_strand_id
1 'polypeptide(L)'
;MAPVKQDKILNTKDLIAYFLVAGTGAVIQLISSSLIQDWFDVTWSESITLSYLVGFVVGFILTKLFAFDARRSNQTRREMVKFLIVALISLGVTKIFTLGSFKLATEVLGMDIYIVKLPFGKKQVNLTEMGSYVTGMGFSFVSNYILHKTFTFKSTGFYNRLKVLIR
;
A
#
# COMPACT_ATOMS: atom_id res chain seq x y z
N MET A 1 29.93 25.40 -11.17
CA MET A 1 29.26 24.31 -10.41
C MET A 1 27.77 24.44 -10.65
N ALA A 2 27.13 23.48 -11.33
CA ALA A 2 25.68 23.51 -11.51
C ALA A 2 24.98 23.35 -10.15
N PRO A 3 23.90 24.08 -9.86
CA PRO A 3 23.22 24.00 -8.58
C PRO A 3 22.65 22.58 -8.42
N VAL A 4 23.11 21.86 -7.39
CA VAL A 4 22.54 20.57 -6.98
C VAL A 4 21.13 20.86 -6.50
N LYS A 5 20.15 20.62 -7.36
CA LYS A 5 18.72 20.75 -7.05
C LYS A 5 18.44 19.84 -5.86
N GLN A 6 18.19 20.40 -4.68
CA GLN A 6 17.79 19.62 -3.51
C GLN A 6 16.44 18.97 -3.80
N ASP A 7 16.46 17.70 -4.21
CA ASP A 7 15.24 16.92 -4.34
C ASP A 7 14.64 16.74 -2.95
N LYS A 8 13.61 17.52 -2.63
CA LYS A 8 12.84 17.37 -1.39
C LYS A 8 12.36 15.91 -1.29
N ILE A 9 12.66 15.28 -0.15
CA ILE A 9 12.28 13.89 0.16
C ILE A 9 10.78 13.70 -0.04
N LEU A 10 9.98 14.71 0.31
CA LEU A 10 8.56 14.79 0.01
C LEU A 10 8.34 15.78 -1.14
N ASN A 11 8.01 15.28 -2.32
CA ASN A 11 7.62 16.12 -3.46
C ASN A 11 6.16 15.81 -3.77
N THR A 12 5.28 16.81 -3.69
CA THR A 12 3.83 16.64 -3.83
C THR A 12 3.44 15.99 -5.16
N LYS A 13 4.15 16.30 -6.27
CA LYS A 13 3.87 15.68 -7.57
C LYS A 13 4.24 14.19 -7.59
N ASP A 14 5.37 13.85 -6.98
CA ASP A 14 5.80 12.45 -6.82
C ASP A 14 4.82 11.68 -5.93
N LEU A 15 4.36 12.31 -4.86
CA LEU A 15 3.43 11.72 -3.91
C LEU A 15 2.08 11.43 -4.55
N ILE A 16 1.51 12.37 -5.32
CA ILE A 16 0.24 12.17 -6.04
C ILE A 16 0.39 11.07 -7.10
N ALA A 17 1.47 11.11 -7.87
CA ALA A 17 1.78 10.07 -8.86
C ALA A 17 1.86 8.67 -8.24
N TYR A 18 2.57 8.56 -7.12
CA TYR A 18 2.68 7.33 -6.35
C TYR A 18 1.34 6.92 -5.72
N PHE A 19 0.56 7.88 -5.22
CA PHE A 19 -0.76 7.65 -4.65
C PHE A 19 -1.74 7.04 -5.67
N LEU A 20 -1.71 7.46 -6.93
CA LEU A 20 -2.58 6.86 -7.95
C LEU A 20 -2.25 5.38 -8.21
N VAL A 21 -0.96 5.05 -8.30
CA VAL A 21 -0.51 3.67 -8.55
C VAL A 21 -0.69 2.79 -7.32
N ALA A 22 -0.14 3.19 -6.18
CA ALA A 22 -0.22 2.42 -4.94
C ALA A 22 -1.63 2.43 -4.34
N GLY A 23 -2.41 3.49 -4.56
CA GLY A 23 -3.81 3.58 -4.17
C GLY A 23 -4.68 2.56 -4.89
N THR A 24 -4.39 2.27 -6.16
CA THR A 24 -5.06 1.17 -6.88
C THR A 24 -4.83 -0.18 -6.19
N GLY A 25 -3.59 -0.46 -5.77
CA GLY A 25 -3.25 -1.65 -5.00
C GLY A 25 -3.96 -1.68 -3.63
N ALA A 26 -4.03 -0.55 -2.94
CA ALA A 26 -4.70 -0.43 -1.65
C ALA A 26 -6.22 -0.66 -1.73
N VAL A 27 -6.89 -0.15 -2.78
CA VAL A 27 -8.32 -0.39 -3.01
C VAL A 27 -8.57 -1.88 -3.26
N ILE A 28 -7.76 -2.50 -4.11
CA ILE A 28 -7.86 -3.94 -4.38
C ILE A 28 -7.62 -4.73 -3.09
N GLN A 29 -6.65 -4.34 -2.27
CA GLN A 29 -6.38 -4.95 -0.98
C GLN A 29 -7.59 -4.85 -0.03
N LEU A 30 -8.23 -3.67 0.10
CA LEU A 30 -9.43 -3.51 0.93
C LEU A 30 -10.58 -4.41 0.46
N ILE A 31 -10.87 -4.42 -0.84
CA ILE A 31 -11.94 -5.25 -1.41
C ILE A 31 -11.61 -6.74 -1.21
N SER A 32 -10.35 -7.13 -1.47
CA SER A 32 -9.90 -8.51 -1.31
C SER A 32 -9.98 -8.97 0.15
N SER A 33 -9.64 -8.12 1.12
CA SER A 33 -9.77 -8.45 2.54
C SER A 33 -11.22 -8.79 2.89
N SER A 34 -12.16 -7.99 2.40
CA SER A 34 -13.59 -8.24 2.59
C SER A 34 -14.02 -9.56 1.94
N LEU A 35 -13.66 -9.82 0.68
CA LEU A 35 -14.06 -11.04 -0.02
C LEU A 35 -13.42 -12.32 0.57
N ILE A 36 -12.15 -12.24 0.97
CA ILE A 36 -11.41 -13.39 1.51
C ILE A 36 -12.02 -13.85 2.84
N GLN A 37 -12.45 -12.93 3.70
CA GLN A 37 -13.17 -13.27 4.93
C GLN A 37 -14.44 -14.08 4.63
N ASP A 38 -15.21 -13.68 3.62
CA ASP A 38 -16.48 -14.36 3.28
C ASP A 38 -16.26 -15.70 2.58
N TRP A 39 -15.25 -15.81 1.73
CA TRP A 39 -15.05 -16.99 0.87
C TRP A 39 -14.27 -18.11 1.55
N PHE A 40 -13.32 -17.75 2.42
CA PHE A 40 -12.43 -18.69 3.09
C PHE A 40 -12.72 -18.85 4.59
N ASP A 41 -13.74 -18.15 5.10
CA ASP A 41 -14.14 -18.17 6.52
C ASP A 41 -12.95 -17.90 7.47
N VAL A 42 -12.07 -16.98 7.04
CA VAL A 42 -10.88 -16.59 7.81
C VAL A 42 -11.16 -15.37 8.66
N THR A 43 -10.45 -15.24 9.78
CA THR A 43 -10.57 -14.08 10.65
C THR A 43 -10.12 -12.79 9.95
N TRP A 44 -10.64 -11.64 10.39
CA TRP A 44 -10.22 -10.34 9.88
C TRP A 44 -8.69 -10.15 9.93
N SER A 45 -8.05 -10.54 11.04
CA SER A 45 -6.60 -10.45 11.22
C SER A 45 -5.81 -11.28 10.20
N GLU A 46 -6.29 -12.47 9.85
CA GLU A 46 -5.68 -13.33 8.83
C GLU A 46 -5.87 -12.76 7.43
N SER A 47 -7.07 -12.23 7.17
CA SER A 47 -7.42 -11.61 5.89
C SER A 47 -6.50 -10.45 5.51
N ILE A 48 -5.96 -9.71 6.50
CA ILE A 48 -5.04 -8.58 6.28
C ILE A 48 -3.82 -9.02 5.48
N THR A 49 -3.26 -10.19 5.82
CA THR A 49 -2.03 -10.68 5.18
C THR A 49 -2.32 -11.21 3.78
N LEU A 50 -3.40 -12.00 3.65
CA LEU A 50 -3.81 -12.58 2.37
C LEU A 50 -4.17 -11.51 1.34
N SER A 51 -4.96 -10.52 1.76
CA SER A 51 -5.33 -9.41 0.89
C SER A 51 -4.15 -8.50 0.55
N TYR A 52 -3.20 -8.29 1.48
CA TYR A 52 -1.97 -7.57 1.19
C TYR A 52 -1.17 -8.26 0.09
N LEU A 53 -1.08 -9.59 0.09
CA LEU A 53 -0.42 -10.32 -0.99
C LEU A 53 -1.08 -10.08 -2.35
N VAL A 54 -2.42 -10.03 -2.41
CA VAL A 54 -3.15 -9.69 -3.64
C VAL A 54 -2.83 -8.28 -4.10
N GLY A 55 -2.92 -7.29 -3.20
CA GLY A 55 -2.58 -5.90 -3.47
C GLY A 55 -1.12 -5.72 -3.91
N PHE A 56 -0.21 -6.46 -3.30
CA PHE A 56 1.22 -6.50 -3.65
C PHE A 56 1.44 -7.01 -5.07
N VAL A 57 0.79 -8.12 -5.46
CA VAL A 57 0.93 -8.66 -6.83
C VAL A 57 0.47 -7.62 -7.86
N VAL A 58 -0.68 -6.98 -7.63
CA VAL A 58 -1.17 -5.94 -8.54
C VAL A 58 -0.25 -4.72 -8.57
N GLY A 59 0.16 -4.22 -7.40
CA GLY A 59 1.08 -3.08 -7.29
C GLY A 59 2.43 -3.38 -7.93
N PHE A 60 2.92 -4.62 -7.81
CA PHE A 60 4.14 -5.08 -8.47
C PHE A 60 3.99 -5.13 -9.99
N ILE A 61 2.88 -5.66 -10.52
CA ILE A 61 2.61 -5.69 -11.95
C ILE A 61 2.55 -4.26 -12.51
N LEU A 62 1.80 -3.37 -11.88
CA LEU A 62 1.70 -1.96 -12.29
C LEU A 62 3.09 -1.30 -12.26
N THR A 63 3.85 -1.48 -11.18
CA THR A 63 5.20 -0.94 -11.08
C THR A 63 6.11 -1.54 -12.15
N LYS A 64 5.99 -2.82 -12.47
CA LYS A 64 6.78 -3.44 -13.54
C LYS A 64 6.43 -2.85 -14.90
N LEU A 65 5.15 -2.67 -15.21
CA LEU A 65 4.69 -2.14 -16.49
C LEU A 65 5.09 -0.67 -16.70
N PHE A 66 5.06 0.14 -15.65
CA PHE A 66 5.32 1.59 -15.75
C PHE A 66 6.75 2.01 -15.35
N ALA A 67 7.42 1.26 -14.46
CA ALA A 67 8.71 1.62 -13.86
C ALA A 67 9.89 0.81 -14.39
N PHE A 68 9.73 -0.52 -14.48
CA PHE A 68 10.86 -1.41 -14.79
C PHE A 68 11.03 -1.50 -16.30
N ASP A 69 12.08 -0.87 -16.82
CA ASP A 69 12.40 -0.87 -18.24
C ASP A 69 12.76 -2.28 -18.72
N ALA A 70 11.94 -2.86 -19.59
CA ALA A 70 12.12 -4.20 -20.14
C ALA A 70 13.41 -4.35 -20.98
N ARG A 71 14.08 -3.26 -21.33
CA ARG A 71 15.27 -3.29 -22.21
C ARG A 71 16.59 -3.62 -21.50
N ARG A 72 16.64 -3.73 -20.16
CA ARG A 72 17.88 -4.09 -19.40
C ARG A 72 17.64 -5.13 -18.30
N SER A 73 17.40 -6.38 -18.72
CA SER A 73 17.14 -7.58 -17.88
C SER A 73 18.00 -7.72 -16.59
N ASN A 74 19.30 -7.41 -16.65
CA ASN A 74 20.19 -7.63 -15.49
C ASN A 74 20.01 -6.59 -14.36
N GLN A 75 19.45 -5.41 -14.66
CA GLN A 75 19.10 -4.40 -13.63
C GLN A 75 17.72 -4.69 -13.01
N THR A 76 16.82 -5.33 -13.77
CA THR A 76 15.45 -5.63 -13.38
C THR A 76 15.38 -6.57 -12.17
N ARG A 77 16.22 -7.62 -12.10
CA ARG A 77 16.25 -8.54 -10.95
C ARG A 77 16.60 -7.84 -9.64
N ARG A 78 17.59 -6.94 -9.67
CA ARG A 78 18.01 -6.18 -8.48
C ARG A 78 16.91 -5.25 -8.00
N GLU A 79 16.20 -4.61 -8.92
CA GLU A 79 15.08 -3.72 -8.61
C GLU A 79 13.88 -4.47 -8.05
N MET A 80 13.59 -5.67 -8.57
CA MET A 80 12.57 -6.56 -8.01
C MET A 80 12.87 -6.97 -6.57
N VAL A 81 14.12 -7.34 -6.26
CA VAL A 81 14.52 -7.70 -4.89
C VAL A 81 14.34 -6.52 -3.94
N LYS A 82 14.77 -5.32 -4.34
CA LYS A 82 14.54 -4.11 -3.54
C LYS A 82 13.06 -3.85 -3.33
N PHE A 83 12.24 -4.02 -4.37
CA PHE A 83 10.81 -3.85 -4.28
C PHE A 83 10.17 -4.83 -3.28
N LEU A 84 10.58 -6.11 -3.34
CA LEU A 84 10.12 -7.14 -2.42
C LEU A 84 10.50 -6.82 -0.96
N ILE A 85 11.73 -6.38 -0.70
CA ILE A 85 12.17 -5.99 0.65
C ILE A 85 11.27 -4.87 1.20
N VAL A 86 11.04 -3.83 0.41
CA VAL A 86 10.17 -2.71 0.81
C VAL A 86 8.73 -3.17 1.04
N ALA A 87 8.24 -4.10 0.23
CA ALA A 87 6.91 -4.66 0.41
C ALA A 87 6.77 -5.52 1.67
N LEU A 88 7.78 -6.27 2.07
CA LEU A 88 7.77 -7.02 3.33
C LEU A 88 7.76 -6.09 4.55
N ILE A 89 8.56 -5.02 4.50
CA ILE A 89 8.53 -3.99 5.54
C ILE A 89 7.14 -3.35 5.62
N SER A 90 6.56 -3.02 4.47
CA SER A 90 5.23 -2.42 4.36
C SER A 90 4.12 -3.34 4.88
N LEU A 91 4.23 -4.66 4.66
CA LEU A 91 3.32 -5.65 5.27
C LEU A 91 3.40 -5.60 6.80
N GLY A 92 4.61 -5.57 7.35
CA GLY A 92 4.85 -5.46 8.79
C GLY A 92 4.24 -4.17 9.37
N VAL A 93 4.49 -3.03 8.73
CA VAL A 93 3.91 -1.73 9.11
C VAL A 93 2.39 -1.79 9.06
N THR A 94 1.80 -2.30 7.96
CA THR A 94 0.34 -2.44 7.82
C THR A 94 -0.23 -3.22 9.00
N LYS A 95 0.34 -4.39 9.32
CA LYS A 95 -0.17 -5.27 10.38
C LYS A 95 -0.04 -4.63 11.76
N ILE A 96 1.13 -4.07 12.09
CA ILE A 96 1.38 -3.45 13.40
C ILE A 96 0.43 -2.27 13.62
N PHE A 97 0.30 -1.38 12.65
CA PHE A 97 -0.56 -0.20 12.79
C PHE A 97 -2.05 -0.53 12.69
N THR A 98 -2.44 -1.56 11.94
CA THR A 98 -3.84 -2.01 11.90
C THR A 98 -4.26 -2.59 13.25
N LEU A 99 -3.49 -3.56 13.78
CA LEU A 99 -3.81 -4.18 15.07
C LEU A 99 -3.63 -3.19 16.23
N GLY A 100 -2.60 -2.35 16.16
CA GLY A 100 -2.34 -1.32 17.16
C GLY A 100 -3.42 -0.25 17.20
N SER A 101 -3.87 0.24 16.05
CA SER A 101 -4.97 1.22 15.98
C SER A 101 -6.30 0.62 16.41
N PHE A 102 -6.55 -0.66 16.12
CA PHE A 102 -7.74 -1.36 16.60
C PHE A 102 -7.74 -1.48 18.13
N LYS A 103 -6.65 -1.96 18.73
CA LYS A 103 -6.52 -2.03 20.19
C LYS A 103 -6.62 -0.66 20.85
N LEU A 104 -5.99 0.35 20.28
CA LEU A 104 -6.07 1.72 20.79
C LEU A 104 -7.51 2.25 20.72
N ALA A 105 -8.24 1.97 19.63
CA ALA A 105 -9.64 2.33 19.47
C ALA A 105 -10.55 1.64 20.51
N THR A 106 -10.42 0.33 20.69
CA THR A 106 -11.36 -0.46 21.49
C THR A 106 -10.99 -0.53 22.97
N GLU A 107 -9.71 -0.76 23.29
CA GLU A 107 -9.25 -1.00 24.66
C GLU A 107 -8.87 0.30 25.39
N VAL A 108 -8.31 1.28 24.68
CA VAL A 108 -7.83 2.53 25.29
C VAL A 108 -8.86 3.65 25.20
N LEU A 109 -9.45 3.84 24.02
CA LEU A 109 -10.45 4.90 23.79
C LEU A 109 -11.89 4.44 24.07
N GLY A 110 -12.13 3.15 24.29
CA GLY A 110 -13.45 2.60 24.59
C GLY A 110 -14.46 2.80 23.47
N MET A 111 -14.01 2.90 22.20
CA MET A 111 -14.93 3.05 21.07
C MET A 111 -15.69 1.75 20.82
N ASP A 112 -17.00 1.88 20.63
CA ASP A 112 -17.86 0.75 20.29
C ASP A 112 -17.49 0.13 18.94
N ILE A 113 -17.77 -1.17 18.81
CA ILE A 113 -17.61 -1.88 17.55
C ILE A 113 -18.83 -1.56 16.66
N TYR A 114 -18.64 -0.69 15.68
CA TYR A 114 -19.71 -0.28 14.77
C TYR A 114 -19.84 -1.27 13.62
N ILE A 115 -20.88 -2.12 13.68
CA ILE A 115 -21.21 -3.06 12.60
C ILE A 115 -22.35 -2.46 11.76
N VAL A 116 -22.06 -2.18 10.50
CA VAL A 116 -23.05 -1.65 9.55
C VAL A 116 -23.39 -2.69 8.50
N LYS A 117 -24.69 -2.85 8.25
CA LYS A 117 -25.18 -3.62 7.11
C LYS A 117 -25.26 -2.70 5.90
N LEU A 118 -24.55 -3.02 4.83
CA LEU A 118 -24.58 -2.22 3.60
C LEU A 118 -26.01 -2.20 3.02
N PRO A 119 -26.53 -1.04 2.57
CA PRO A 119 -27.92 -0.91 2.12
C PRO A 119 -28.28 -1.83 0.94
N PHE A 120 -27.29 -2.24 0.13
CA PHE A 120 -27.47 -3.17 -0.99
C PHE A 120 -26.81 -4.55 -0.77
N GLY A 121 -26.29 -4.81 0.44
CA GLY A 121 -25.51 -6.01 0.74
C GLY A 121 -26.11 -6.82 1.89
N LYS A 122 -26.11 -8.15 1.77
CA LYS A 122 -26.41 -9.05 2.91
C LYS A 122 -25.27 -9.07 3.95
N LYS A 123 -24.11 -8.51 3.60
CA LYS A 123 -22.88 -8.51 4.40
C LYS A 123 -22.93 -7.45 5.52
N GLN A 124 -22.55 -7.88 6.71
CA GLN A 124 -22.23 -7.01 7.84
C GLN A 124 -20.76 -6.60 7.74
N VAL A 125 -20.48 -5.30 7.84
CA VAL A 125 -19.13 -4.75 7.78
C VAL A 125 -18.83 -4.08 9.12
N ASN A 126 -17.74 -4.51 9.76
CA ASN A 126 -17.22 -3.87 10.95
C ASN A 126 -16.44 -2.60 10.54
N LEU A 127 -17.04 -1.43 10.78
CA LEU A 127 -16.44 -0.14 10.46
C LEU A 127 -15.23 0.17 11.34
N THR A 128 -15.20 -0.32 12.58
CA THR A 128 -14.07 -0.13 13.48
C THR A 128 -12.85 -0.88 12.94
N GLU A 129 -13.02 -2.14 12.56
CA GLU A 129 -11.98 -2.93 11.88
C GLU A 129 -11.55 -2.31 10.55
N MET A 130 -12.52 -1.91 9.71
CA MET A 130 -12.21 -1.28 8.42
C MET A 130 -11.44 0.03 8.60
N GLY A 131 -11.84 0.86 9.58
CA GLY A 131 -11.16 2.11 9.92
C GLY A 131 -9.73 1.87 10.38
N SER A 132 -9.52 0.94 11.32
CA SER A 132 -8.18 0.53 11.77
C SER A 132 -7.33 -0.01 10.63
N TYR A 133 -7.94 -0.76 9.69
CA TYR A 133 -7.22 -1.28 8.54
C TYR A 133 -6.77 -0.19 7.58
N VAL A 134 -7.65 0.77 7.28
CA VAL A 134 -7.33 1.96 6.47
C VAL A 134 -6.24 2.80 7.14
N THR A 135 -6.28 2.96 8.48
CA THR A 135 -5.20 3.63 9.22
C THR A 135 -3.87 2.91 9.04
N GLY A 136 -3.83 1.59 9.19
CA GLY A 136 -2.62 0.79 8.96
C GLY A 136 -2.09 0.89 7.53
N MET A 137 -2.98 0.87 6.53
CA MET A 137 -2.63 1.12 5.13
C MET A 137 -2.05 2.51 4.92
N GLY A 138 -2.58 3.55 5.57
CA GLY A 138 -2.07 4.91 5.50
C GLY A 138 -0.63 5.03 5.99
N PHE A 139 -0.32 4.46 7.16
CA PHE A 139 1.06 4.41 7.68
C PHE A 139 1.98 3.61 6.75
N SER A 140 1.51 2.47 6.25
CA SER A 140 2.26 1.68 5.29
C SER A 140 2.51 2.43 3.99
N PHE A 141 1.53 3.19 3.49
CA PHE A 141 1.67 3.97 2.27
C PHE A 141 2.78 5.02 2.38
N VAL A 142 2.83 5.75 3.50
CA VAL A 142 3.87 6.76 3.77
C VAL A 142 5.25 6.10 3.86
N SER A 143 5.36 5.03 4.65
CA SER A 143 6.61 4.26 4.77
C SER A 143 7.09 3.75 3.42
N ASN A 144 6.18 3.15 2.66
CA ASN A 144 6.44 2.60 1.35
C ASN A 144 6.87 3.68 0.34
N TYR A 145 6.21 4.85 0.32
CA TYR A 145 6.61 5.99 -0.51
C TYR A 145 8.05 6.42 -0.23
N ILE A 146 8.41 6.59 1.04
CA ILE A 146 9.76 7.02 1.45
C ILE A 146 10.79 5.97 1.05
N LEU A 147 10.53 4.70 1.32
CA LEU A 147 11.45 3.60 1.01
C LEU A 147 11.62 3.40 -0.50
N HIS A 148 10.53 3.41 -1.27
CA HIS A 148 10.64 3.30 -2.70
C HIS A 148 11.33 4.52 -3.31
N LYS A 149 11.06 5.74 -2.84
CA LYS A 149 11.74 6.94 -3.34
C LYS A 149 13.24 6.95 -3.03
N THR A 150 13.64 6.54 -1.83
CA THR A 150 15.06 6.59 -1.41
C THR A 150 15.87 5.38 -1.87
N PHE A 151 15.26 4.19 -1.92
CA PHE A 151 15.97 2.92 -2.13
C PHE A 151 15.69 2.24 -3.47
N THR A 152 14.41 2.19 -3.89
CA THR A 152 13.99 1.39 -5.06
C THR A 152 14.06 2.19 -6.36
N PHE A 153 13.52 3.41 -6.39
CA PHE A 153 13.36 4.23 -7.59
C PHE A 153 14.46 5.27 -7.79
N LYS A 154 15.38 5.43 -6.83
CA LYS A 154 16.58 6.27 -6.98
C LYS A 154 17.39 5.91 -8.24
N SER A 155 17.35 4.64 -8.68
CA SER A 155 18.08 4.16 -9.86
C SER A 155 17.22 3.97 -11.12
N THR A 156 15.88 4.07 -11.07
CA THR A 156 14.99 3.65 -12.17
C THR A 156 14.35 4.80 -12.94
N GLY A 157 14.34 6.02 -12.38
CA GLY A 157 13.69 7.18 -13.00
C GLY A 157 12.16 7.08 -13.05
N PHE A 158 11.54 6.18 -12.27
CA PHE A 158 10.08 5.98 -12.22
C PHE A 158 9.28 7.27 -12.11
N TYR A 159 9.64 8.14 -11.17
CA TYR A 159 8.96 9.42 -10.95
C TYR A 159 9.03 10.36 -12.16
N ASN A 160 10.11 10.30 -12.95
CA ASN A 160 10.22 11.12 -14.16
C ASN A 160 9.26 10.63 -15.25
N ARG A 161 9.06 9.31 -15.38
CA ARG A 161 8.10 8.72 -16.34
C ARG A 161 6.65 8.99 -15.94
N LEU A 162 6.34 8.83 -14.65
CA LEU A 162 4.99 9.04 -14.13
C LEU A 162 4.56 10.51 -14.23
N LYS A 163 5.48 11.46 -14.03
CA LYS A 163 5.22 12.90 -14.24
C LYS A 163 4.88 13.25 -15.70
N VAL A 164 5.41 12.53 -16.68
CA VAL A 164 5.09 12.76 -18.10
C VAL A 164 3.66 12.31 -18.43
N LEU A 165 3.16 11.28 -17.73
CA LEU A 165 1.80 10.77 -17.91
C LEU A 165 0.71 11.62 -17.25
N ILE A 166 1.05 12.38 -16.19
CA ILE A 166 0.12 13.28 -15.47
C ILE A 166 0.24 14.73 -16.01
N ARG A 167 0.51 14.90 -17.30
CA ARG A 167 0.66 16.23 -17.92
C ARG A 167 -0.67 16.77 -18.44
#